data_AF-A0A919BYA0-F1
#
_entry.id   AF-A0A919BYA0-F1
#
_cell.length_a   1.000
_cell.length_b   1.000
_cell.length_c   1.000
_cell.angle_alpha   90.00
_cell.angle_beta   90.00
_cell.angle_gamma   90.00
#
_symmetry.space_group_name_H-M   'P 1'
#
loop_
_entity.id
_entity.type
_entity.pdbx_description
1 polymer ?
#
loop_
_entity_poly.entity_id
_entity_poly.type
_entity_poly.pdbx_seq_one_letter_code
_entity_poly.pdbx_strand_id
1 'polypeptide(L)'
;MNFLTDTLAHIPAPAAYALLAAVVFAESVLLAGTLAPTLALLLTAGALAHTGHLDLPLVITVSTIAAIAGDLLAHSTGRLLGDRLRTGRLGRRVPAPAWHRAESLMARRGGQAVLLSRFVPVLRTLTPHLAGATRLPYRHIALYSALAAPAWAAAEAGAGYAAADSIGRLLTFGGPALALAALTAAGLLVIRAQATRRRSHR
;
A
#
# COMPACT_ATOMS: atom_id res chain seq x y z
N MET A 1 25.44 23.07 -12.65
CA MET A 1 24.00 23.30 -12.99
C MET A 1 23.56 22.06 -13.73
N ASN A 2 22.89 21.15 -13.01
CA ASN A 2 22.90 19.73 -13.34
C ASN A 2 21.70 19.37 -14.22
N PHE A 3 21.94 18.65 -15.30
CA PHE A 3 20.97 18.02 -16.21
C PHE A 3 19.79 17.31 -15.50
N LEU A 4 20.01 16.88 -14.25
CA LEU A 4 19.01 16.27 -13.37
C LEU A 4 17.94 17.25 -12.88
N THR A 5 18.29 18.53 -12.66
CA THR A 5 17.33 19.57 -12.24
C THR A 5 16.35 19.89 -13.36
N ASP A 6 16.82 19.94 -14.61
CA ASP A 6 15.96 20.16 -15.78
C ASP A 6 15.09 18.95 -16.09
N THR A 7 15.59 17.72 -15.93
CA THR A 7 14.83 16.50 -16.26
C THR A 7 13.79 16.14 -15.20
N LEU A 8 14.05 16.39 -13.91
CA LEU A 8 13.10 16.14 -12.81
C LEU A 8 12.01 17.22 -12.70
N ALA A 9 12.24 18.42 -13.23
CA ALA A 9 11.23 19.48 -13.33
C ALA A 9 10.08 19.16 -14.32
N HIS A 10 10.20 18.12 -15.14
CA HIS A 10 9.20 17.80 -16.18
C HIS A 10 8.03 16.92 -15.69
N ILE A 11 8.08 16.37 -14.47
CA ILE A 11 6.89 15.75 -13.86
C ILE A 11 6.20 16.81 -13.01
N PRO A 12 5.00 17.28 -13.38
CA PRO A 12 4.30 18.27 -12.58
C PRO A 12 4.01 17.68 -11.19
N ALA A 13 4.30 18.43 -10.12
CA ALA A 13 4.11 17.97 -8.74
C ALA A 13 2.75 17.29 -8.48
N PRO A 14 1.61 17.76 -9.03
CA PRO A 14 0.33 17.06 -8.93
C PRO A 14 0.34 15.61 -9.44
N ALA A 15 1.06 15.33 -10.53
CA ALA A 15 1.17 13.99 -11.08
C ALA A 15 2.00 13.06 -10.17
N ALA A 16 3.04 13.59 -9.51
CA ALA A 16 3.81 12.84 -8.53
C ALA A 16 2.95 12.45 -7.32
N TYR A 17 2.12 13.38 -6.80
CA TYR A 17 1.16 13.06 -5.73
C TYR A 17 0.11 12.05 -6.15
N ALA A 18 -0.43 12.17 -7.37
CA ALA A 18 -1.40 11.22 -7.90
C ALA A 18 -0.81 9.81 -8.06
N LEU A 19 0.42 9.70 -8.56
CA LEU A 19 1.15 8.44 -8.67
C LEU A 19 1.39 7.82 -7.29
N LEU A 20 1.87 8.62 -6.33
CA LEU A 20 2.07 8.19 -4.95
C LEU A 20 0.78 7.64 -4.35
N ALA A 21 -0.32 8.37 -4.47
CA ALA A 21 -1.64 7.93 -4.01
C ALA A 21 -2.06 6.61 -4.67
N ALA A 22 -1.93 6.51 -5.99
CA ALA A 22 -2.34 5.34 -6.75
C ALA A 22 -1.54 4.09 -6.37
N VAL A 23 -0.22 4.20 -6.20
CA VAL A 23 0.65 3.08 -5.83
C VAL A 23 0.37 2.62 -4.39
N VAL A 24 0.31 3.56 -3.44
CA VAL A 24 0.01 3.26 -2.04
C VAL A 24 -1.35 2.60 -1.91
N PHE A 25 -2.37 3.14 -2.58
CA PHE A 25 -3.71 2.56 -2.60
C PHE A 25 -3.73 1.16 -3.22
N ALA A 26 -3.10 0.99 -4.39
CA ALA A 26 -3.08 -0.28 -5.10
C ALA A 26 -2.37 -1.38 -4.29
N GLU A 27 -1.23 -1.07 -3.66
CA GLU A 27 -0.51 -2.04 -2.84
C GLU A 27 -1.31 -2.48 -1.61
N SER A 28 -1.98 -1.54 -0.94
CA SER A 28 -2.87 -1.85 0.19
C SER A 28 -3.98 -2.84 -0.20
N VAL A 29 -4.49 -2.76 -1.42
CA VAL A 29 -5.64 -3.57 -1.88
C VAL A 29 -5.24 -4.90 -2.51
N LEU A 30 -4.13 -4.95 -3.27
CA LEU A 30 -3.85 -6.08 -4.17
C LEU A 30 -3.35 -7.36 -3.49
N LEU A 31 -3.27 -7.41 -2.15
CA LEU A 31 -2.67 -8.52 -1.39
C LEU A 31 -1.27 -8.90 -1.92
N ALA A 32 -0.63 -7.99 -2.64
CA ALA A 32 0.51 -8.33 -3.48
C ALA A 32 1.78 -8.50 -2.64
N GLY A 33 1.81 -8.00 -1.40
CA GLY A 33 2.99 -8.04 -0.55
C GLY A 33 4.23 -7.49 -1.25
N THR A 34 4.06 -6.61 -2.23
CA THR A 34 5.15 -6.04 -3.01
C THR A 34 5.75 -4.90 -2.21
N LEU A 35 6.62 -5.20 -1.27
CA LEU A 35 7.21 -4.20 -0.36
C LEU A 35 8.03 -3.13 -1.11
N ALA A 36 8.62 -3.53 -2.24
CA ALA A 36 9.54 -2.71 -3.02
C ALA A 36 8.91 -1.40 -3.56
N PRO A 37 7.75 -1.41 -4.25
CA PRO A 37 7.18 -0.20 -4.85
C PRO A 37 6.87 0.91 -3.84
N THR A 38 6.13 0.65 -2.77
CA THR A 38 5.74 1.75 -1.86
C THR A 38 6.91 2.30 -1.04
N LEU A 39 7.76 1.44 -0.46
CA LEU A 39 8.88 1.90 0.37
C LEU A 39 9.83 2.77 -0.45
N ALA A 40 10.21 2.31 -1.65
CA ALA A 40 11.08 3.08 -2.54
C ALA A 40 10.43 4.40 -2.96
N LEU A 41 9.12 4.39 -3.24
CA LEU A 41 8.38 5.58 -3.67
C LEU A 41 8.25 6.63 -2.56
N LEU A 42 7.95 6.23 -1.32
CA LEU A 42 7.85 7.15 -0.18
C LEU A 42 9.20 7.72 0.25
N LEU A 43 10.25 6.90 0.26
CA LEU A 43 11.62 7.38 0.48
C LEU A 43 12.02 8.41 -0.59
N THR A 44 11.69 8.14 -1.85
CA THR A 44 11.96 9.05 -2.96
C THR A 44 11.14 10.34 -2.86
N ALA A 45 9.85 10.25 -2.54
CA ALA A 45 8.99 11.42 -2.34
C ALA A 45 9.49 12.30 -1.18
N GLY A 46 9.97 11.68 -0.09
CA GLY A 46 10.62 12.37 1.01
C GLY A 46 11.90 13.10 0.60
N ALA A 47 12.77 12.43 -0.16
CA ALA A 47 13.99 13.04 -0.68
C ALA A 47 13.72 14.20 -1.66
N LEU A 48 12.69 14.08 -2.51
CA LEU A 48 12.24 15.18 -3.39
C LEU A 48 11.63 16.34 -2.60
N ALA A 49 11.04 16.06 -1.43
CA ALA A 49 10.55 17.11 -0.56
C ALA A 49 11.69 17.89 0.12
N HIS A 50 12.82 17.23 0.39
CA HIS A 50 14.03 17.90 0.90
C HIS A 50 14.59 18.93 -0.11
N THR A 51 14.52 18.62 -1.40
CA THR A 51 14.98 19.54 -2.46
C THR A 51 13.94 20.58 -2.86
N GLY A 52 12.80 20.67 -2.16
CA GLY A 52 11.73 21.63 -2.40
C GLY A 52 10.83 21.33 -3.61
N HIS A 53 10.97 20.17 -4.26
CA HIS A 53 10.13 19.80 -5.41
C HIS A 53 8.74 19.32 -4.98
N LEU A 54 8.64 18.73 -3.79
CA LEU A 54 7.39 18.33 -3.16
C LEU A 54 7.30 18.95 -1.75
N ASP A 55 6.08 19.14 -1.27
CA ASP A 55 5.81 19.46 0.13
C ASP A 55 5.67 18.16 0.95
N LEU A 56 6.48 18.02 2.01
CA LEU A 56 6.51 16.84 2.87
C LEU A 56 5.18 16.61 3.62
N PRO A 57 4.55 17.63 4.26
CA PRO A 57 3.20 17.49 4.79
C PRO A 57 2.18 16.94 3.78
N LEU A 58 2.21 17.40 2.52
CA LEU A 58 1.34 16.88 1.47
C LEU A 58 1.66 15.43 1.11
N VAL A 59 2.94 15.05 1.02
CA VAL A 59 3.36 13.64 0.81
C VAL A 59 2.76 12.73 1.88
N ILE A 60 2.88 13.13 3.15
CA ILE A 60 2.35 12.38 4.31
C ILE A 60 0.82 12.31 4.25
N THR A 61 0.15 13.43 3.99
CA THR A 61 -1.32 13.53 3.96
C THR A 61 -1.91 12.67 2.84
N VAL A 62 -1.39 12.82 1.61
CA VAL A 62 -1.85 12.06 0.43
C VAL A 62 -1.67 10.55 0.65
N SER A 63 -0.52 10.15 1.16
CA SER A 63 -0.22 8.73 1.43
C SER A 63 -1.09 8.17 2.55
N THR A 64 -1.38 8.97 3.58
CA THR A 64 -2.28 8.60 4.67
C THR A 64 -3.68 8.32 4.15
N ILE A 65 -4.24 9.26 3.37
CA ILE A 65 -5.59 9.13 2.81
C ILE A 65 -5.67 7.92 1.89
N ALA A 66 -4.71 7.80 0.96
CA ALA A 66 -4.65 6.68 0.01
C ALA A 66 -4.61 5.33 0.73
N ALA A 67 -3.82 5.23 1.79
CA ALA A 67 -3.66 3.98 2.50
C ALA A 67 -4.85 3.64 3.42
N ILE A 68 -5.51 4.63 4.05
CA ILE A 68 -6.75 4.39 4.81
C ILE A 68 -7.86 3.93 3.87
N ALA A 69 -8.00 4.59 2.70
CA ALA A 69 -8.95 4.18 1.67
C ALA A 69 -8.65 2.76 1.15
N GLY A 70 -7.36 2.44 0.97
CA GLY A 70 -6.89 1.10 0.64
C GLY A 70 -7.26 0.07 1.72
N ASP A 71 -7.04 0.38 3.00
CA ASP A 71 -7.40 -0.51 4.13
C ASP A 71 -8.91 -0.77 4.19
N LEU A 72 -9.73 0.24 3.91
CA LEU A 72 -11.18 0.09 3.86
C LEU A 72 -11.61 -0.85 2.73
N LEU A 73 -11.02 -0.69 1.54
CA LEU A 73 -11.32 -1.56 0.41
C LEU A 73 -10.79 -2.98 0.65
N ALA A 74 -9.59 -3.12 1.20
CA ALA A 74 -8.97 -4.37 1.63
C ALA A 74 -9.82 -5.14 2.66
N HIS A 75 -10.40 -4.41 3.62
CA HIS A 75 -11.35 -5.00 4.58
C HIS A 75 -12.62 -5.49 3.89
N SER A 76 -13.14 -4.72 2.94
CA SER A 76 -14.34 -5.06 2.19
C SER A 76 -14.13 -6.28 1.27
N THR A 77 -13.01 -6.32 0.55
CA THR A 77 -12.61 -7.47 -0.28
C THR A 77 -12.32 -8.70 0.59
N GLY A 78 -11.67 -8.51 1.74
CA GLY A 78 -11.43 -9.55 2.73
C GLY A 78 -12.71 -10.18 3.25
N ARG A 79 -13.74 -9.37 3.53
CA ARG A 79 -15.07 -9.85 3.94
C ARG A 79 -15.75 -10.68 2.86
N LEU A 80 -15.79 -10.16 1.63
CA LEU A 80 -16.37 -10.87 0.49
C LEU A 80 -15.65 -12.20 0.23
N LEU A 81 -14.31 -12.18 0.23
CA LEU A 81 -13.50 -13.37 -0.02
C LEU A 81 -13.59 -14.37 1.14
N GLY A 82 -13.62 -13.91 2.38
CA GLY A 82 -13.79 -14.75 3.57
C GLY A 82 -15.12 -15.50 3.55
N ASP A 83 -16.21 -14.81 3.18
CA ASP A 83 -17.52 -15.44 3.01
C ASP A 83 -17.50 -16.50 1.91
N ARG A 84 -16.92 -16.19 0.75
CA ARG A 84 -16.75 -17.14 -0.37
C ARG A 84 -15.84 -18.32 -0.02
N LEU A 85 -14.81 -18.10 0.78
CA LEU A 85 -13.93 -19.16 1.25
C LEU A 85 -14.69 -20.06 2.20
N ARG A 86 -15.40 -19.54 3.21
CA ARG A 86 -16.16 -20.36 4.16
C ARG A 86 -17.27 -21.19 3.51
N THR A 87 -17.95 -20.67 2.49
CA THR A 87 -19.06 -21.39 1.82
C THR A 87 -18.62 -22.18 0.59
N GLY A 88 -17.45 -21.90 0.01
CA GLY A 88 -16.98 -22.47 -1.24
C GLY A 88 -16.13 -23.74 -1.10
N ARG A 89 -15.92 -24.44 -2.23
CA ARG A 89 -15.09 -25.67 -2.30
C ARG A 89 -13.64 -25.45 -1.86
N LEU A 90 -13.10 -24.24 -2.02
CA LEU A 90 -11.75 -23.87 -1.57
C LEU A 90 -11.63 -23.74 -0.05
N GLY A 91 -12.72 -23.42 0.66
CA GLY A 91 -12.75 -23.37 2.13
C GLY A 91 -12.44 -24.69 2.80
N ARG A 92 -12.77 -25.81 2.15
CA ARG A 92 -12.43 -27.16 2.63
C ARG A 92 -10.92 -27.39 2.75
N ARG A 93 -10.08 -26.56 2.10
CA ARG A 93 -8.62 -26.60 2.22
C ARG A 93 -8.08 -25.83 3.43
N VAL A 94 -8.87 -24.94 4.03
CA VAL A 94 -8.46 -24.17 5.22
C VAL A 94 -8.99 -24.87 6.47
N PRO A 95 -8.13 -25.39 7.35
CA PRO A 95 -8.58 -26.10 8.55
C PRO A 95 -9.42 -25.21 9.48
N ALA A 96 -10.50 -25.76 10.03
CA ALA A 96 -11.34 -25.05 11.02
C ALA A 96 -10.54 -24.47 12.21
N PRO A 97 -9.50 -25.14 12.75
CA PRO A 97 -8.67 -24.56 13.81
C PRO A 97 -7.93 -23.28 13.39
N ALA A 98 -7.57 -23.14 12.11
CA ALA A 98 -6.90 -21.94 11.60
C ALA A 98 -7.86 -20.75 11.56
N TRP A 99 -9.11 -20.97 11.13
CA TRP A 99 -10.17 -19.97 11.17
C TRP A 99 -10.45 -19.50 12.59
N HIS A 100 -10.61 -20.43 13.54
CA HIS A 100 -10.89 -20.08 14.93
C HIS A 100 -9.75 -19.28 15.58
N ARG A 101 -8.49 -19.61 15.24
CA ARG A 101 -7.32 -18.80 15.66
C ARG A 101 -7.34 -17.40 15.05
N ALA A 102 -7.65 -17.26 13.77
CA ALA A 102 -7.73 -15.96 13.12
C ALA A 102 -8.86 -15.10 13.72
N GLU A 103 -10.05 -15.68 13.90
CA GLU A 103 -11.20 -15.00 14.51
C GLU A 103 -10.91 -14.57 15.95
N SER A 104 -10.36 -15.46 16.78
CA SER A 104 -10.02 -15.14 18.18
C SER A 104 -8.93 -14.08 18.29
N LEU A 105 -7.89 -14.13 17.46
CA LEU A 105 -6.84 -13.13 17.40
C LEU A 105 -7.42 -11.76 17.01
N MET A 106 -8.23 -11.73 15.96
CA MET A 106 -8.78 -10.49 15.41
C MET A 106 -9.85 -9.88 16.31
N ALA A 107 -10.64 -10.72 16.99
CA ALA A 107 -11.59 -10.28 18.01
C ALA A 107 -10.90 -9.66 19.23
N ARG A 108 -9.78 -10.24 19.68
CA ARG A 108 -9.04 -9.76 20.87
C ARG A 108 -8.11 -8.60 20.58
N ARG A 109 -7.45 -8.59 19.42
CA ARG A 109 -6.32 -7.69 19.11
C ARG A 109 -6.40 -7.05 17.73
N GLY A 110 -7.54 -7.10 17.02
CA GLY A 110 -7.59 -6.65 15.63
C GLY A 110 -7.15 -5.20 15.41
N GLY A 111 -7.49 -4.29 16.33
CA GLY A 111 -7.01 -2.92 16.29
C GLY A 111 -5.48 -2.81 16.45
N GLN A 112 -4.93 -3.40 17.51
CA GLN A 112 -3.48 -3.44 17.76
C GLN A 112 -2.73 -4.14 16.62
N ALA A 113 -3.31 -5.20 16.04
CA ALA A 113 -2.76 -5.89 14.89
C ALA A 113 -2.65 -4.95 13.69
N VAL A 114 -3.66 -4.13 13.40
CA VAL A 114 -3.59 -3.12 12.31
C VAL A 114 -2.50 -2.09 12.58
N LEU A 115 -2.39 -1.61 13.82
CA LEU A 115 -1.35 -0.64 14.19
C LEU A 115 0.07 -1.20 14.03
N LEU A 116 0.34 -2.37 14.61
CA LEU A 116 1.68 -2.97 14.61
C LEU A 116 2.05 -3.53 13.24
N SER A 117 1.09 -4.14 12.54
CA SER A 117 1.34 -4.71 11.22
C SER A 117 1.71 -3.67 10.17
N ARG A 118 1.32 -2.40 10.38
CA ARG A 118 1.59 -1.29 9.46
C ARG A 118 3.08 -1.16 9.11
N PHE A 119 3.95 -1.41 10.08
CA PHE A 119 5.41 -1.32 9.95
C PHE A 119 6.05 -2.62 9.44
N VAL A 120 5.26 -3.67 9.24
CA VAL A 120 5.70 -4.94 8.68
C VAL A 120 5.07 -5.07 7.30
N PRO A 121 5.82 -4.84 6.23
CA PRO A 121 5.21 -4.56 4.92
C PRO A 121 4.31 -5.68 4.36
N VAL A 122 4.53 -6.95 4.72
CA VAL A 122 3.62 -8.06 4.35
C VAL A 122 2.34 -8.00 5.19
N LEU A 123 2.50 -7.84 6.51
CA LEU A 123 1.38 -7.89 7.45
C LEU A 123 0.42 -6.70 7.28
N ARG A 124 0.90 -5.51 6.90
CA ARG A 124 0.03 -4.33 6.71
C ARG A 124 -1.04 -4.53 5.64
N THR A 125 -0.73 -5.31 4.60
CA THR A 125 -1.69 -5.62 3.52
C THR A 125 -2.61 -6.78 3.90
N LEU A 126 -2.10 -7.74 4.67
CA LEU A 126 -2.86 -8.91 5.11
C LEU A 126 -3.85 -8.59 6.22
N THR A 127 -3.50 -7.73 7.18
CA THR A 127 -4.29 -7.52 8.40
C THR A 127 -5.68 -6.94 8.11
N PRO A 128 -5.86 -5.90 7.27
CA PRO A 128 -7.18 -5.40 6.92
C PRO A 128 -8.03 -6.47 6.22
N HIS A 129 -7.43 -7.26 5.32
CA HIS A 129 -8.09 -8.37 4.65
C HIS A 129 -8.54 -9.47 5.64
N LEU A 130 -7.66 -9.86 6.56
CA LEU A 130 -7.99 -10.82 7.62
C LEU A 130 -9.11 -10.30 8.52
N ALA A 131 -9.06 -9.03 8.93
CA ALA A 131 -10.12 -8.39 9.70
C ALA A 131 -11.47 -8.41 8.97
N GLY A 132 -11.45 -8.20 7.65
CA GLY A 132 -12.60 -8.38 6.78
C GLY A 132 -13.10 -9.82 6.79
N ALA A 133 -12.21 -10.77 6.55
CA ALA A 133 -12.52 -12.20 6.41
C ALA A 133 -13.08 -12.82 7.70
N THR A 134 -12.66 -12.34 8.87
CA THR A 134 -13.21 -12.74 10.18
C THR A 134 -14.44 -11.92 10.58
N ARG A 135 -15.00 -11.12 9.66
CA ARG A 135 -16.19 -10.26 9.85
C ARG A 135 -16.06 -9.20 10.96
N LEU A 136 -14.84 -8.86 11.39
CA LEU A 136 -14.63 -7.79 12.37
C LEU A 136 -15.19 -6.48 11.78
N PRO A 137 -16.04 -5.71 12.48
CA PRO A 137 -16.57 -4.46 11.94
C PRO A 137 -15.45 -3.43 11.77
N TYR A 138 -15.38 -2.74 10.61
CA TYR A 138 -14.29 -1.82 10.26
C TYR A 138 -14.05 -0.74 11.34
N ARG A 139 -15.11 -0.25 12.00
CA ARG A 139 -15.01 0.71 13.12
C ARG A 139 -14.03 0.31 14.24
N HIS A 140 -13.82 -0.99 14.48
CA HIS A 140 -12.88 -1.47 15.51
C HIS A 140 -11.42 -1.30 15.09
N ILE A 141 -11.13 -1.25 13.79
CA ILE A 141 -9.78 -1.06 13.26
C ILE A 141 -9.57 0.35 12.71
N ALA A 142 -10.64 1.10 12.42
CA ALA A 142 -10.59 2.41 11.79
C ALA A 142 -9.71 3.41 12.57
N LEU A 143 -9.88 3.48 13.90
CA LEU A 143 -9.05 4.36 14.74
C LEU A 143 -7.58 3.96 14.68
N TYR A 144 -7.28 2.66 14.71
CA TYR A 144 -5.91 2.16 14.64
C TYR A 144 -5.30 2.42 13.26
N SER A 145 -6.05 2.27 12.18
CA SER A 145 -5.61 2.63 10.82
C SER A 145 -5.36 4.15 10.71
N ALA A 146 -6.24 4.98 11.28
CA ALA A 146 -6.11 6.43 11.29
C ALA A 146 -4.89 6.93 12.09
N LEU A 147 -4.42 6.17 13.09
CA LEU A 147 -3.18 6.46 13.82
C LEU A 147 -1.95 5.87 13.12
N ALA A 148 -2.06 4.64 12.64
CA ALA A 148 -0.94 3.91 12.04
C ALA A 148 -0.53 4.50 10.69
N ALA A 149 -1.51 4.88 9.85
CA ALA A 149 -1.27 5.40 8.52
C ALA A 149 -0.41 6.67 8.48
N PRO A 150 -0.71 7.74 9.23
CA PRO A 150 0.13 8.92 9.25
C PRO A 150 1.48 8.66 9.92
N ALA A 151 1.53 7.88 11.00
CA ALA A 151 2.79 7.54 11.66
C ALA A 151 3.75 6.79 10.71
N TRP A 152 3.22 5.83 9.96
CA TRP A 152 3.96 5.08 8.95
C TRP A 152 4.41 5.98 7.79
N ALA A 153 3.50 6.79 7.23
CA ALA A 153 3.83 7.69 6.12
C ALA A 153 4.88 8.73 6.53
N ALA A 154 4.77 9.29 7.74
CA ALA A 154 5.76 10.20 8.30
C ALA A 154 7.11 9.52 8.55
N ALA A 155 7.12 8.27 9.00
CA ALA A 155 8.36 7.52 9.21
C ALA A 155 9.10 7.26 7.90
N GLU A 156 8.41 6.74 6.86
CA GLU A 156 9.05 6.44 5.58
C GLU A 156 9.41 7.70 4.78
N ALA A 157 8.48 8.66 4.64
CA ALA A 157 8.78 9.91 3.96
C ALA A 157 9.82 10.75 4.72
N GLY A 158 9.73 10.78 6.05
CA GLY A 158 10.70 11.48 6.91
C GLY A 158 12.10 10.85 6.83
N ALA A 159 12.19 9.52 6.78
CA ALA A 159 13.46 8.84 6.54
C ALA A 159 14.05 9.21 5.17
N GLY A 160 13.22 9.26 4.13
CA GLY A 160 13.63 9.72 2.80
C GLY A 160 14.11 11.17 2.80
N TYR A 161 13.39 12.05 3.50
CA TYR A 161 13.73 13.46 3.65
C TYR A 161 15.06 13.67 4.40
N ALA A 162 15.27 12.94 5.51
CA ALA A 162 16.49 13.04 6.31
C ALA A 162 17.70 12.42 5.60
N ALA A 163 17.50 11.35 4.83
CA ALA A 163 18.56 10.67 4.10
C ALA A 163 18.74 11.19 2.66
N ALA A 164 18.12 12.32 2.30
CA ALA A 164 18.09 12.83 0.93
C ALA A 164 19.49 13.00 0.31
N ASP A 165 20.46 13.50 1.07
CA ASP A 165 21.85 13.67 0.61
C ASP A 165 22.54 12.32 0.29
N SER A 166 22.17 11.27 1.01
CA SER A 166 22.66 9.90 0.77
C SER A 166 21.89 9.21 -0.36
N ILE A 167 20.59 9.46 -0.44
CA ILE A 167 19.65 8.92 -1.43
C ILE A 167 19.82 9.59 -2.80
N GLY A 168 20.32 10.82 -2.90
CA GLY A 168 20.60 11.51 -4.17
C GLY A 168 21.56 10.71 -5.07
N ARG A 169 22.50 9.97 -4.46
CA ARG A 169 23.36 9.02 -5.17
C ARG A 169 22.60 7.79 -5.68
N LEU A 170 21.60 7.30 -4.94
CA LEU A 170 20.72 6.20 -5.35
C LEU A 170 19.69 6.63 -6.40
N LEU A 171 19.16 7.85 -6.37
CA LEU A 171 18.17 8.36 -7.32
C LEU A 171 18.74 8.60 -8.72
N THR A 172 20.04 8.91 -8.81
CA THR A 172 20.76 8.98 -10.10
C THR A 172 20.75 7.63 -10.83
N PHE A 173 20.64 6.52 -10.09
CA PHE A 173 20.52 5.16 -10.64
C PHE A 173 19.10 4.54 -10.51
N GLY A 174 18.26 5.07 -9.60
CA GLY A 174 16.99 4.45 -9.15
C GLY A 174 15.72 5.05 -9.77
N GLY A 175 15.77 6.25 -10.35
CA GLY A 175 14.66 6.82 -11.12
C GLY A 175 14.15 5.89 -12.24
N PRO A 176 15.06 5.28 -13.05
CA PRO A 176 14.68 4.27 -14.04
C PRO A 176 14.04 3.01 -13.43
N ALA A 177 14.44 2.62 -12.21
CA ALA A 177 13.89 1.46 -11.53
C ALA A 177 12.45 1.71 -11.02
N LEU A 178 12.14 2.94 -10.56
CA LEU A 178 10.78 3.36 -10.21
C LEU A 178 9.87 3.43 -11.44
N ALA A 179 10.39 3.93 -12.56
CA ALA A 179 9.67 3.92 -13.84
C ALA A 179 9.39 2.48 -14.31
N LEU A 180 10.36 1.57 -14.21
CA LEU A 180 10.20 0.15 -14.50
C LEU A 180 9.19 -0.53 -13.57
N ALA A 181 9.20 -0.20 -12.28
CA ALA A 181 8.24 -0.73 -11.31
C ALA A 181 6.79 -0.28 -11.60
N ALA A 182 6.62 1.00 -11.94
CA ALA A 182 5.32 1.54 -12.35
C ALA A 182 4.82 0.91 -13.66
N LEU A 183 5.69 0.75 -14.65
CA LEU A 183 5.36 0.12 -15.94
C LEU A 183 5.01 -1.36 -15.80
N THR A 184 5.75 -2.09 -14.96
CA THR A 184 5.46 -3.51 -14.68
C THR A 184 4.15 -3.69 -13.92
N ALA A 185 3.88 -2.85 -12.92
CA ALA A 185 2.60 -2.86 -12.21
C ALA A 185 1.41 -2.56 -13.14
N ALA A 186 1.53 -1.53 -13.99
CA ALA A 186 0.51 -1.18 -14.98
C ALA A 186 0.28 -2.32 -15.99
N GLY A 187 1.35 -2.93 -16.51
CA GLY A 187 1.26 -4.06 -17.43
C GLY A 187 0.56 -5.27 -16.80
N LEU A 188 0.88 -5.61 -15.56
CA LEU A 188 0.26 -6.73 -14.84
C LEU A 188 -1.24 -6.50 -14.58
N LEU A 189 -1.64 -5.27 -14.30
CA LEU A 189 -3.05 -4.90 -14.10
C LEU A 189 -3.85 -5.00 -15.42
N VAL A 190 -3.28 -4.55 -16.53
CA VAL A 190 -3.91 -4.66 -17.86
C VAL A 190 -4.07 -6.12 -18.27
N ILE A 191 -3.03 -6.95 -18.11
CA ILE A 191 -3.09 -8.38 -18.44
C ILE A 191 -4.17 -9.07 -17.61
N ARG A 192 -4.24 -8.78 -16.30
CA ARG A 192 -5.27 -9.35 -15.43
C ARG A 192 -6.68 -8.90 -15.83
N ALA A 193 -6.87 -7.62 -16.16
CA ALA A 193 -8.16 -7.08 -16.59
C ALA A 193 -8.63 -7.66 -17.94
N GLN A 194 -7.70 -7.93 -18.86
CA GLN A 194 -8.02 -8.56 -20.13
C GLN A 194 -8.31 -10.06 -19.99
N ALA A 195 -7.59 -10.76 -19.12
CA ALA A 195 -7.81 -12.18 -18.85
C ALA A 195 -9.18 -12.46 -18.19
N THR A 196 -9.66 -11.55 -17.33
CA THR A 196 -10.99 -11.67 -16.72
C THR A 196 -12.12 -11.37 -17.70
N ARG A 197 -11.96 -10.38 -18.60
CA ARG A 197 -12.94 -10.08 -19.64
C ARG A 197 -13.11 -11.20 -20.67
N ARG A 198 -12.02 -11.86 -21.08
CA ARG A 198 -12.07 -12.97 -22.06
C ARG A 198 -12.78 -14.22 -21.54
N ARG A 199 -12.85 -14.43 -20.22
CA ARG A 199 -13.56 -15.56 -19.60
C ARG A 199 -15.06 -15.33 -19.43
N SER A 200 -15.55 -14.10 -19.63
CA SER A 200 -16.97 -13.74 -19.51
C SER A 200 -17.74 -13.79 -20.84
N HIS A 201 -17.04 -13.92 -21.98
CA HIS A 201 -17.61 -13.99 -23.33
C HIS A 201 -17.44 -15.37 -23.98
N ARG A 202 -17.07 -16.39 -23.21
CA ARG A 202 -17.09 -17.82 -23.58
C ARG A 202 -18.01 -18.55 -22.63
#